data_AF-A0A5C8PAA3-F1
#
_entry.id   AF-A0A5C8PAA3-F1
#
_cell.length_a   1.000
_cell.length_b   1.000
_cell.length_c   1.000
_cell.angle_alpha   90.00
_cell.angle_beta   90.00
_cell.angle_gamma   90.00
#
_symmetry.space_group_name_H-M   'P 1'
#
loop_
_entity.id
_entity.type
_entity.pdbx_description
1 polymer ?
#
loop_
_entity_poly.entity_id
_entity_poly.type
_entity_poly.pdbx_seq_one_letter_code
_entity_poly.pdbx_strand_id
1 'polypeptide(L)'
;MSSGQPGKYFDKPVRMRVGDGVGLIRNVEEALDWIEHRPAEVKMPFVDAAAALRRARSSGTAADAAAARSAFEAALAAAGLLAHRSPE
;
A
#
# COMPACT_ATOMS: atom_id res chain seq x y z
N MET A 1 2.17 4.11 27.52
CA MET A 1 1.23 3.55 26.54
C MET A 1 1.63 4.11 25.19
N SER A 2 2.16 3.28 24.28
CA SER A 2 2.67 3.77 22.99
C SER A 2 1.50 4.25 22.15
N SER A 3 1.36 5.56 22.03
CA SER A 3 0.50 6.22 21.06
C SER A 3 0.91 5.72 19.68
N GLY A 4 0.13 4.84 19.07
CA GLY A 4 0.28 4.52 17.66
C GLY A 4 0.18 5.83 16.90
N GLN A 5 1.29 6.30 16.31
CA GLN A 5 1.29 7.57 15.61
C GLN A 5 0.20 7.54 14.53
N PRO A 6 -0.79 8.47 14.58
CA PRO A 6 -1.77 8.59 13.52
C PRO A 6 -1.04 8.74 12.17
N GLY A 7 -1.60 8.16 11.11
CA GLY A 7 -1.05 8.27 9.75
C GLY A 7 0.04 7.26 9.35
N LYS A 8 0.58 6.45 10.28
CA LYS A 8 1.49 5.35 9.89
C LYS A 8 0.76 4.16 9.30
N TYR A 9 -0.32 3.74 9.95
CA TYR A 9 -1.12 2.59 9.53
C TYR A 9 -2.25 3.02 8.61
N PHE A 10 -2.61 2.13 7.69
CA PHE A 10 -3.85 2.25 6.93
C PHE A 10 -5.06 1.99 7.84
N ASP A 11 -6.20 2.59 7.51
CA ASP A 11 -7.49 2.33 8.15
C ASP A 11 -7.89 0.84 8.06
N LYS A 12 -7.49 0.20 6.95
CA LYS A 12 -7.62 -1.23 6.73
C LYS A 12 -6.46 -1.75 5.88
N PRO A 13 -5.97 -2.98 6.10
CA PRO A 13 -4.90 -3.57 5.31
C PRO A 13 -5.26 -3.63 3.82
N VAL A 14 -4.25 -3.43 2.97
CA VAL A 14 -4.33 -3.68 1.53
C VAL A 14 -4.04 -5.16 1.28
N ARG A 15 -4.93 -5.83 0.57
CA ARG A 15 -4.83 -7.26 0.24
C ARG A 15 -4.22 -7.42 -1.14
N MET A 16 -3.17 -8.21 -1.25
CA MET A 16 -2.48 -8.43 -2.53
C MET A 16 -2.24 -9.92 -2.78
N ARG A 17 -2.20 -10.34 -4.04
CA ARG A 17 -1.85 -11.70 -4.44
C ARG A 17 -0.35 -11.92 -4.26
N VAL A 18 0.02 -13.03 -3.62
CA VAL A 18 1.41 -13.45 -3.41
C VAL A 18 1.50 -14.95 -3.71
N GLY A 19 1.96 -15.30 -4.92
CA GLY A 19 1.85 -16.68 -5.42
C GLY A 19 0.38 -17.11 -5.43
N ASP A 20 0.09 -18.26 -4.82
CA ASP A 20 -1.27 -18.80 -4.66
C ASP A 20 -2.02 -18.23 -3.43
N GLY A 21 -1.40 -17.33 -2.67
CA GLY A 21 -1.92 -16.80 -1.43
C GLY A 21 -2.30 -15.31 -1.46
N VAL A 22 -2.74 -14.82 -0.30
CA VAL A 22 -3.06 -13.40 -0.07
C VAL A 22 -2.11 -12.83 0.99
N GLY A 23 -1.32 -11.83 0.60
CA GLY A 23 -0.53 -11.00 1.50
C GLY A 23 -1.32 -9.78 1.99
N LEU A 24 -0.94 -9.26 3.15
CA LEU A 24 -1.51 -8.06 3.76
C LEU A 24 -0.43 -7.01 3.97
N ILE A 25 -0.66 -5.81 3.43
CA ILE A 25 0.14 -4.61 3.67
C ILE A 25 -0.65 -3.69 4.61
N ARG A 26 -0.11 -3.41 5.79
CA ARG A 26 -0.81 -2.75 6.91
C ARG A 26 -0.52 -1.27 7.04
N ASN A 27 0.61 -0.82 6.53
CA ASN A 27 1.11 0.54 6.75
C ASN A 27 1.88 1.07 5.53
N VAL A 28 2.21 2.36 5.59
CA VAL A 28 2.90 3.08 4.52
C VAL A 28 4.31 2.54 4.26
N GLU A 29 5.07 2.19 5.31
CA GLU A 29 6.45 1.69 5.16
C GLU A 29 6.46 0.31 4.50
N GLU A 30 5.58 -0.61 4.92
CA GLU A 30 5.45 -1.93 4.30
C GLU A 30 5.13 -1.82 2.79
N ALA A 31 4.30 -0.85 2.40
CA ALA A 31 3.99 -0.60 0.99
C ALA A 31 5.20 -0.07 0.21
N LEU A 32 5.96 0.87 0.80
CA LEU A 32 7.17 1.41 0.19
C LEU A 32 8.26 0.35 0.04
N ASP A 33 8.55 -0.39 1.12
CA ASP A 33 9.51 -1.48 1.13
C ASP A 33 9.13 -2.53 0.08
N TRP A 34 7.84 -2.86 0.00
CA TRP A 34 7.36 -3.81 -1.01
C TRP A 34 7.62 -3.32 -2.43
N ILE A 35 7.41 -2.03 -2.75
CA ILE A 35 7.69 -1.46 -4.08
C ILE A 35 9.21 -1.44 -4.35
N GLU A 36 10.01 -1.05 -3.36
CA GLU A 36 11.46 -0.85 -3.51
C GLU A 36 12.22 -2.15 -3.84
N HIS A 37 11.75 -3.28 -3.32
CA HIS A 37 12.36 -4.60 -3.55
C HIS A 37 11.89 -5.29 -4.86
N ARG A 38 11.09 -4.61 -5.69
CA ARG A 38 10.63 -5.18 -6.97
C ARG A 38 11.57 -4.88 -8.14
N PRO A 39 11.53 -5.68 -9.22
CA PRO A 39 12.18 -5.30 -10.49
C PRO A 39 11.62 -3.97 -11.03
N ALA A 40 12.43 -3.21 -11.77
CA ALA A 40 12.04 -1.91 -12.30
C ALA A 40 10.75 -1.94 -13.15
N GLU A 41 10.55 -3.01 -13.91
CA GLU A 41 9.36 -3.27 -14.74
C GLU A 41 8.08 -3.30 -13.91
N VAL A 42 8.15 -3.83 -12.69
CA VAL A 42 7.03 -3.89 -11.75
C VAL A 42 6.86 -2.56 -11.00
N LYS A 43 7.89 -1.71 -10.90
CA LYS A 43 7.81 -0.41 -10.21
C LYS A 43 7.08 0.66 -11.03
N MET A 44 7.13 0.59 -12.37
CA MET A 44 6.56 1.62 -13.25
C MET A 44 5.07 1.92 -12.99
N PRO A 45 4.18 0.92 -12.83
CA PRO A 45 2.78 1.16 -12.47
C PRO A 45 2.57 1.79 -11.08
N PHE A 46 3.59 1.77 -10.22
CA PHE A 46 3.52 2.20 -8.83
C PHE A 46 4.14 3.57 -8.57
N VAL A 47 4.59 4.30 -9.61
CA VAL A 47 5.27 5.59 -9.43
C VAL A 47 4.38 6.59 -8.67
N ASP A 48 3.12 6.75 -9.10
CA ASP A 48 2.18 7.67 -8.45
C ASP A 48 1.80 7.20 -7.04
N ALA A 49 1.61 5.89 -6.86
CA ALA A 49 1.36 5.29 -5.55
C ALA A 49 2.54 5.52 -4.60
N ALA A 50 3.78 5.32 -5.05
CA ALA A 50 4.98 5.56 -4.27
C ALA A 50 5.13 7.04 -3.89
N ALA A 51 4.78 7.97 -4.78
CA ALA A 51 4.76 9.40 -4.47
C ALA A 51 3.73 9.72 -3.36
N ALA A 52 2.52 9.17 -3.45
CA ALA A 52 1.49 9.33 -2.42
C ALA A 52 1.91 8.72 -1.07
N LEU A 53 2.54 7.53 -1.07
CA LEU A 53 3.06 6.87 0.12
C LEU A 53 4.16 7.70 0.79
N ARG A 54 5.12 8.26 0.03
CA ARG A 54 6.15 9.15 0.59
C ARG A 54 5.56 10.42 1.18
N ARG A 55 4.51 10.98 0.57
CA ARG A 55 3.77 12.13 1.11
C ARG A 55 3.10 11.76 2.44
N ALA A 56 2.40 10.64 2.51
CA ALA A 56 1.77 10.16 3.73
C ALA A 56 2.78 9.91 4.86
N ARG A 57 3.95 9.34 4.54
CA ARG A 57 5.05 9.17 5.51
C ARG A 57 5.51 10.50 6.09
N SER A 58 5.65 11.52 5.24
CA SER A 58 6.14 12.85 5.64
C SER A 58 5.11 13.61 6.49
N SER A 59 3.83 13.57 6.09
CA SER A 59 2.79 14.36 6.75
C SER A 59 2.24 13.70 8.03
N GLY A 60 2.24 12.37 8.10
CA GLY A 60 1.70 11.62 9.24
C GLY A 60 0.19 11.84 9.44
N THR A 61 -0.56 12.26 8.42
CA THR A 61 -2.01 12.47 8.56
C THR A 61 -2.80 11.24 8.12
N ALA A 62 -3.96 11.01 8.76
CA ALA A 62 -4.86 9.93 8.36
C ALA A 62 -5.42 10.13 6.94
N ALA A 63 -5.62 11.39 6.50
CA ALA A 63 -6.11 11.72 5.17
C ALA A 63 -5.09 11.35 4.08
N ASP A 64 -3.81 11.68 4.27
CA ASP A 64 -2.77 11.29 3.33
C ASP A 64 -2.55 9.77 3.32
N ALA A 65 -2.63 9.10 4.49
CA ALA A 65 -2.56 7.64 4.57
C ALA A 65 -3.70 6.96 3.79
N ALA A 66 -4.93 7.47 3.88
CA ALA A 66 -6.08 6.97 3.13
C ALA A 66 -5.93 7.20 1.62
N ALA A 67 -5.45 8.38 1.20
CA ALA A 67 -5.17 8.68 -0.21
C ALA A 67 -4.07 7.77 -0.77
N ALA A 68 -2.97 7.58 -0.02
CA ALA A 68 -1.87 6.71 -0.42
C ALA A 68 -2.30 5.25 -0.53
N ARG A 69 -3.12 4.77 0.42
CA ARG A 69 -3.74 3.44 0.37
C ARG A 69 -4.55 3.25 -0.90
N SER A 70 -5.42 4.22 -1.23
CA SER A 70 -6.26 4.16 -2.43
C SER A 70 -5.43 4.15 -3.73
N ALA A 71 -4.37 4.96 -3.81
CA ALA A 71 -3.47 4.97 -4.95
C ALA A 71 -2.72 3.63 -5.10
N PHE A 72 -2.29 3.05 -3.98
CA PHE A 72 -1.62 1.75 -3.97
C PHE A 72 -2.56 0.61 -4.38
N GLU A 73 -3.81 0.60 -3.93
CA GLU A 73 -4.82 -0.37 -4.37
C GLU A 73 -5.10 -0.26 -5.87
N ALA A 74 -5.20 0.95 -6.41
CA ALA A 74 -5.39 1.18 -7.84
C ALA A 74 -4.20 0.65 -8.66
N ALA A 75 -2.97 0.90 -8.21
CA ALA A 75 -1.76 0.37 -8.85
C ALA A 75 -1.70 -1.16 -8.80
N LEU A 76 -2.05 -1.78 -7.66
CA LEU A 76 -2.17 -3.23 -7.55
C LEU A 76 -3.24 -3.80 -8.48
N ALA A 77 -4.39 -3.13 -8.62
CA ALA A 77 -5.46 -3.55 -9.52
C ALA A 77 -5.01 -3.50 -10.98
N ALA A 78 -4.38 -2.40 -11.39
CA ALA A 78 -3.82 -2.24 -12.74
C ALA A 78 -2.74 -3.29 -13.06
N ALA A 79 -1.95 -3.69 -12.05
CA ALA A 79 -0.96 -4.75 -12.17
C ALA A 79 -1.53 -6.17 -12.05
N GLY A 80 -2.83 -6.36 -11.83
CA GLY A 80 -3.46 -7.67 -11.62
C GLY A 80 -3.10 -8.35 -10.28
N LEU A 81 -2.52 -7.59 -9.35
CA LEU A 81 -2.02 -8.05 -8.06
C LEU A 81 -2.99 -7.77 -6.90
N LEU A 82 -4.04 -6.98 -7.10
CA LEU A 82 -5.03 -6.74 -6.04
C LEU A 82 -5.83 -8.02 -5.76
N ALA A 83 -5.89 -8.43 -4.49
CA ALA A 83 -6.72 -9.55 -4.08
C ALA A 83 -8.10 -9.04 -3.65
N HIS A 84 -9.14 -9.37 -4.41
CA HIS A 84 -10.53 -9.15 -4.00
C HIS A 84 -10.87 -10.07 -2.81
N ARG A 85 -11.86 -9.70 -2.00
CA ARG A 85 -12.41 -10.63 -1.01
C ARG A 85 -12.85 -11.89 -1.77
N SER A 86 -12.33 -13.05 -1.39
CA SER A 86 -13.03 -14.30 -1.70
C SER A 86 -14.44 -14.13 -1.12
N PRO A 87 -15.53 -14.36 -1.89
CA PRO A 87 -16.83 -14.48 -1.28
C PRO A 87 -16.75 -15.62 -0.26
N GLU A 88 -17.08 -15.30 0.99
CA GLU A 88 -17.36 -16.30 2.02
C GLU A 88 -18.68 -17.02 1.70
#